data_AF-A0A151N7E5-F1
#
_entry.id   AF-A0A151N7E5-F1
#
_cell.length_a   1.000
_cell.length_b   1.000
_cell.length_c   1.000
_cell.angle_alpha   90.00
_cell.angle_beta   90.00
_cell.angle_gamma   90.00
#
_symmetry.space_group_name_H-M   'P 1'
#
loop_
_entity.id
_entity.type
_entity.pdbx_description
1 polymer ?
#
loop_
_entity_poly.entity_id
_entity_poly.type
_entity_poly.pdbx_seq_one_letter_code
_entity_poly.pdbx_strand_id
1 'polypeptide(L)'
;MQWKVGSEIHVPQCLSTPRSDPHSQSSVPPTDAMRDPQKAKVQDIVMQSEQIKTSPPGRFRNNGGPQNENHNGVTDEPMAPRCEIPHRGSNVTCGFIRWVLLSLPRMLQSMVKSLLRFMLSLTYQRSLLLLVGISAGLAAIFFSKGAVKYEAEGPEPLSVLDLLRARARLESQGKMTGELSTCMDLALQEFIEEPAGIQGNAKLVVQCQGTVLEFNAGDEEHEIYVYATNGKPQYSVKGPTPYRARLLARPERLSIENLLKVQNRIRAWEGATEPLSRCFEVALEKFPQEPVSVQASARLVISAAGMELVFLAGKGENEINVHHDNRGIIHYMVKVPGWWPWAARNTLTIALATLPIMLCLIMVLQRSRKCRQNI
;
A
#
# COMPACT_ATOMS: atom_id res chain seq x y z
N MET A 1 23.82 8.02 26.95
CA MET A 1 23.72 8.99 25.84
C MET A 1 24.37 10.32 26.22
N GLN A 2 25.45 10.72 25.54
CA GLN A 2 26.09 12.04 25.71
C GLN A 2 25.76 12.89 24.47
N TRP A 3 25.22 14.09 24.67
CA TRP A 3 25.10 15.09 23.61
C TRP A 3 25.90 16.31 24.04
N LYS A 4 26.67 16.88 23.10
CA LYS A 4 27.55 18.01 23.36
C LYS A 4 26.95 19.23 22.66
N VAL A 5 26.63 20.27 23.41
CA VAL A 5 26.39 21.59 22.82
C VAL A 5 27.76 22.19 22.55
N GLY A 6 28.23 22.07 21.31
CA GLY A 6 29.43 22.77 20.88
C GLY A 6 29.11 24.25 20.72
N SER A 7 29.65 25.11 21.58
CA SER A 7 29.80 26.53 21.28
C SER A 7 31.09 26.68 20.47
N GLU A 8 30.96 27.23 19.26
CA GLU A 8 32.02 27.49 18.26
C GLU A 8 32.56 26.24 17.54
N ILE A 9 32.05 26.01 16.33
CA ILE A 9 32.67 25.14 15.32
C ILE A 9 32.93 25.99 14.08
N HIS A 10 34.15 25.89 13.57
CA HIS A 10 34.58 26.50 12.32
C HIS A 10 33.78 25.87 11.16
N VAL A 11 32.95 26.70 10.51
CA VAL A 11 32.03 26.27 9.44
C VAL A 11 32.85 25.72 8.26
N PRO A 12 32.68 24.46 7.84
CA PRO A 12 33.24 24.01 6.58
C PRO A 12 32.59 24.80 5.44
N GLN A 13 33.42 25.47 4.63
CA GLN A 13 32.99 26.23 3.47
C GLN A 13 32.28 25.30 2.47
N CYS A 14 30.97 25.22 2.53
CA CYS A 14 30.16 24.65 1.45
C CYS A 14 30.18 25.62 0.26
N LEU A 15 30.47 25.06 -0.92
CA LEU A 15 30.51 25.67 -2.25
C LEU A 15 29.77 27.01 -2.39
N SER A 16 30.54 28.08 -2.59
CA SER A 16 30.05 29.37 -3.06
C SER A 16 29.61 29.27 -4.52
N THR A 17 28.30 29.32 -4.77
CA THR A 17 27.74 29.64 -6.09
C THR A 17 27.94 31.13 -6.41
N PRO A 18 28.07 31.52 -7.71
CA PRO A 18 28.34 32.89 -8.10
C PRO A 18 27.17 33.82 -7.78
N ARG A 19 27.54 34.97 -7.25
CA ARG A 19 26.69 36.11 -6.86
C ARG A 19 26.09 36.76 -8.11
N SER A 20 24.77 36.73 -8.25
CA SER A 20 24.02 37.54 -9.21
C SER A 20 23.37 38.73 -8.49
N ASP A 21 23.54 39.92 -9.07
CA ASP A 21 23.19 41.23 -8.50
C ASP A 21 21.68 41.43 -8.26
N PRO A 22 21.29 42.27 -7.27
CA PRO A 22 19.88 42.51 -6.95
C PRO A 22 19.38 43.85 -7.53
N HIS A 23 18.39 43.79 -8.41
CA HIS A 23 17.42 44.87 -8.56
C HIS A 23 16.05 44.28 -8.90
N SER A 24 15.13 44.32 -7.94
CA SER A 24 13.71 44.68 -8.14
C SER A 24 12.94 44.44 -6.83
N GLN A 25 12.47 45.52 -6.23
CA GLN A 25 11.50 45.50 -5.14
C GLN A 25 10.13 45.15 -5.72
N SER A 26 9.47 44.14 -5.17
CA SER A 26 8.06 43.83 -5.43
C SER A 26 7.37 43.54 -4.09
N SER A 27 6.33 44.33 -3.82
CA SER A 27 5.48 44.30 -2.65
C SER A 27 4.51 43.12 -2.71
N VAL A 28 4.44 42.32 -1.64
CA VAL A 28 3.48 41.23 -1.46
C VAL A 28 2.60 41.53 -0.23
N PRO A 29 1.26 41.36 -0.31
CA PRO A 29 0.35 41.60 0.80
C PRO A 29 0.28 40.42 1.79
N PRO A 30 -0.26 40.62 3.01
CA PRO A 30 -0.19 39.62 4.08
C PRO A 30 -1.08 38.41 3.78
N THR A 31 -0.52 37.22 3.97
CA THR A 31 -1.22 35.93 3.82
C THR A 31 -1.77 35.49 5.18
N ASP A 32 -3.09 35.30 5.22
CA ASP A 32 -3.83 34.79 6.37
C ASP A 32 -3.39 33.39 6.81
N ALA A 33 -3.48 33.18 8.13
CA ALA A 33 -3.06 31.98 8.84
C ALA A 33 -3.81 30.73 8.38
N MET A 34 -3.16 29.93 7.53
CA MET A 34 -3.59 28.57 7.20
C MET A 34 -3.13 27.62 8.32
N ARG A 35 -4.11 27.13 9.10
CA ARG A 35 -3.90 26.17 10.19
C ARG A 35 -3.34 24.86 9.62
N ASP A 36 -2.11 24.54 10.00
CA ASP A 36 -1.29 23.46 9.45
C ASP A 36 -1.80 22.06 9.89
N PRO A 37 -2.28 21.21 8.96
CA PRO A 37 -2.76 19.86 9.27
C PRO A 37 -1.64 18.90 9.72
N GLN A 38 -0.36 19.27 9.58
CA GLN A 38 0.79 18.43 9.95
C GLN A 38 0.98 18.31 11.48
N LYS A 39 0.62 19.35 12.24
CA LYS A 39 0.79 19.37 13.71
C LYS A 39 -0.07 18.31 14.43
N ALA A 40 -1.21 17.94 13.84
CA ALA A 40 -2.11 16.92 14.39
C ALA A 40 -1.48 15.51 14.36
N LYS A 41 -0.73 15.17 13.29
CA LYS A 41 -0.17 13.82 13.11
C LYS A 41 0.95 13.49 14.10
N VAL A 42 1.75 14.49 14.48
CA VAL A 42 2.83 14.32 15.48
C VAL A 42 2.24 14.16 16.88
N GLN A 43 1.18 14.90 17.21
CA GLN A 43 0.50 14.77 18.50
C GLN A 43 -0.19 13.41 18.68
N ASP A 44 -0.78 12.85 17.63
CA ASP A 44 -1.39 11.51 17.70
C ASP A 44 -0.34 10.41 17.98
N ILE A 45 0.86 10.51 17.41
CA ILE A 45 1.94 9.55 17.66
C ILE A 45 2.47 9.65 19.10
N VAL A 46 2.64 10.87 19.61
CA VAL A 46 3.04 11.11 21.01
C VAL A 46 1.99 10.54 21.98
N MET A 47 0.71 10.80 21.72
CA MET A 47 -0.41 10.28 22.53
C MET A 47 -0.51 8.75 22.52
N GLN A 48 -0.30 8.11 21.37
CA GLN A 48 -0.31 6.63 21.28
C GLN A 48 0.87 6.00 22.02
N SER A 49 2.03 6.67 22.05
CA SER A 49 3.20 6.16 22.76
C SER A 49 3.07 6.24 24.30
N GLU A 50 2.31 7.21 24.82
CA GLU A 50 2.06 7.35 26.26
C GLU A 50 0.95 6.40 26.78
N GLN A 51 -0.06 6.07 25.96
CA GLN A 51 -1.11 5.11 26.35
C GLN A 51 -0.59 3.67 26.51
N ILE A 52 0.52 3.32 25.86
CA ILE A 52 1.12 1.97 25.95
C ILE A 52 1.81 1.74 27.30
N LYS A 53 2.12 2.79 28.08
CA LYS A 53 2.81 2.66 29.38
C LYS A 53 1.93 2.66 30.63
N THR A 54 0.62 2.94 30.52
CA THR A 54 -0.23 3.17 31.72
C THR A 54 -1.47 2.29 31.86
N SER A 55 -1.72 1.31 30.96
CA SER A 55 -2.86 0.39 31.14
C SER A 55 -2.50 -0.87 31.95
N PRO A 56 -3.15 -1.14 33.09
CA PRO A 56 -3.09 -2.45 33.75
C PRO A 56 -3.89 -3.50 32.96
N PRO A 57 -3.54 -4.79 33.03
CA PRO A 57 -4.21 -5.83 32.27
C PRO A 57 -5.55 -6.17 32.94
N GLY A 58 -6.68 -5.84 32.31
CA GLY A 58 -7.96 -6.30 32.83
C GLY A 58 -9.22 -5.87 32.11
N ARG A 59 -9.96 -6.90 31.64
CA ARG A 59 -11.44 -7.01 31.61
C ARG A 59 -12.17 -6.41 30.38
N PHE A 60 -12.24 -7.21 29.31
CA PHE A 60 -13.27 -7.07 28.28
C PHE A 60 -14.64 -7.44 28.85
N ARG A 61 -15.56 -6.47 28.83
CA ARG A 61 -16.96 -6.61 29.22
C ARG A 61 -17.79 -6.80 27.96
N ASN A 62 -18.37 -7.99 27.81
CA ASN A 62 -19.39 -8.29 26.79
C ASN A 62 -20.65 -7.47 27.09
N ASN A 63 -21.14 -6.70 26.11
CA ASN A 63 -22.51 -6.20 26.08
C ASN A 63 -23.12 -6.56 24.73
N GLY A 64 -24.14 -7.42 24.76
CA GLY A 64 -24.99 -7.75 23.63
C GLY A 64 -26.36 -7.06 23.73
N GLY A 65 -26.85 -6.60 22.58
CA GLY A 65 -28.27 -6.37 22.22
C GLY A 65 -29.03 -5.19 22.86
N PRO A 66 -30.24 -4.82 22.37
CA PRO A 66 -31.04 -5.46 21.30
C PRO A 66 -31.75 -4.51 20.27
N GLN A 67 -32.32 -5.16 19.24
CA GLN A 67 -33.56 -4.96 18.44
C GLN A 67 -34.29 -3.61 18.25
N ASN A 68 -34.88 -3.49 17.04
CA ASN A 68 -36.10 -2.80 16.57
C ASN A 68 -35.82 -1.85 15.38
N GLU A 69 -36.66 -1.62 14.37
CA GLU A 69 -38.02 -2.05 14.01
C GLU A 69 -38.25 -1.65 12.53
N ASN A 70 -39.10 -2.42 11.84
CA ASN A 70 -40.10 -2.02 10.83
C ASN A 70 -39.93 -0.72 10.02
N HIS A 71 -40.07 -0.79 8.69
CA HIS A 71 -41.04 0.03 7.95
C HIS A 71 -41.49 -0.60 6.63
N ASN A 72 -42.81 -0.69 6.49
CA ASN A 72 -43.58 -1.12 5.33
C ASN A 72 -43.83 0.08 4.38
N GLY A 73 -43.93 -0.20 3.08
CA GLY A 73 -44.59 0.64 2.07
C GLY A 73 -44.69 -0.20 0.79
N VAL A 74 -45.85 -0.75 0.38
CA VAL A 74 -47.10 -0.14 -0.10
C VAL A 74 -46.87 0.79 -1.29
N THR A 75 -47.18 0.31 -2.50
CA THR A 75 -47.83 1.07 -3.59
C THR A 75 -48.20 0.15 -4.77
N ASP A 76 -49.51 -0.16 -4.83
CA ASP A 76 -50.43 -0.09 -5.98
C ASP A 76 -50.00 -0.57 -7.38
N GLU A 77 -50.57 -1.72 -7.79
CA GLU A 77 -50.80 -2.10 -9.19
C GLU A 77 -52.22 -1.66 -9.64
N PRO A 78 -52.39 -1.17 -10.89
CA PRO A 78 -53.70 -0.92 -11.47
C PRO A 78 -54.30 -2.16 -12.16
N MET A 79 -55.56 -2.43 -11.82
CA MET A 79 -56.47 -3.34 -12.50
C MET A 79 -56.79 -2.91 -13.95
N ALA A 80 -56.85 -3.88 -14.86
CA ALA A 80 -57.61 -3.78 -16.11
C ALA A 80 -58.09 -5.19 -16.58
N PRO A 81 -59.17 -5.27 -17.38
CA PRO A 81 -60.23 -6.25 -17.15
C PRO A 81 -60.14 -7.55 -17.98
N ARG A 82 -60.82 -8.56 -17.42
CA ARG A 82 -61.26 -9.81 -18.05
C ARG A 82 -62.07 -9.56 -19.33
N CYS A 83 -61.68 -10.23 -20.41
CA CYS A 83 -62.58 -10.64 -21.49
C CYS A 83 -62.52 -12.17 -21.60
N GLU A 84 -63.64 -12.83 -21.30
CA GLU A 84 -63.91 -14.24 -21.62
C GLU A 84 -64.59 -14.32 -22.99
N ILE A 85 -64.12 -15.17 -23.90
CA ILE A 85 -64.95 -15.90 -24.88
C ILE A 85 -64.34 -17.30 -25.08
N PRO A 86 -65.14 -18.39 -25.07
CA PRO A 86 -64.66 -19.76 -25.05
C PRO A 86 -64.49 -20.35 -26.46
N HIS A 87 -63.45 -21.16 -26.67
CA HIS A 87 -63.44 -22.14 -27.76
C HIS A 87 -63.14 -23.54 -27.24
N ARG A 88 -64.20 -24.34 -27.28
CA ARG A 88 -64.29 -25.77 -27.03
C ARG A 88 -63.57 -26.50 -28.18
N GLY A 89 -62.55 -27.29 -27.85
CA GLY A 89 -61.79 -28.05 -28.84
C GLY A 89 -60.76 -28.98 -28.21
N SER A 90 -61.24 -30.08 -27.65
CA SER A 90 -60.60 -31.40 -27.60
C SER A 90 -59.08 -31.47 -27.80
N ASN A 91 -58.32 -31.71 -26.72
CA ASN A 91 -57.06 -32.49 -26.67
C ASN A 91 -56.56 -32.63 -25.22
N VAL A 92 -57.24 -33.45 -24.42
CA VAL A 92 -57.03 -33.56 -22.95
C VAL A 92 -55.81 -34.44 -22.58
N THR A 93 -55.17 -35.14 -23.52
CA THR A 93 -54.09 -36.09 -23.19
C THR A 93 -52.66 -35.56 -23.39
N CYS A 94 -52.46 -34.37 -24.00
CA CYS A 94 -51.11 -33.86 -24.30
C CYS A 94 -50.59 -32.80 -23.29
N GLY A 95 -51.49 -32.14 -22.54
CA GLY A 95 -51.12 -31.10 -21.57
C GLY A 95 -50.44 -31.63 -20.29
N PHE A 96 -50.85 -32.81 -19.83
CA PHE A 96 -50.35 -33.37 -18.57
C PHE A 96 -48.89 -33.83 -18.69
N ILE A 97 -48.51 -34.45 -19.82
CA ILE A 97 -47.13 -34.89 -20.07
C ILE A 97 -46.18 -33.69 -20.18
N ARG A 98 -46.62 -32.60 -20.84
CA ARG A 98 -45.83 -31.36 -20.95
C ARG A 98 -45.67 -30.64 -19.60
N TRP A 99 -46.69 -30.69 -18.74
CA TRP A 99 -46.61 -30.11 -17.40
C TRP A 99 -45.69 -30.92 -16.46
N VAL A 100 -45.72 -32.26 -16.55
CA VAL A 100 -44.83 -33.14 -15.77
C VAL A 100 -43.37 -33.01 -16.24
N LEU A 101 -43.10 -32.95 -17.56
CA LEU A 101 -41.74 -32.78 -18.09
C LEU A 101 -41.13 -31.40 -17.80
N LEU A 102 -41.93 -30.34 -17.66
CA LEU A 102 -41.45 -29.00 -17.34
C LEU A 102 -41.31 -28.73 -15.83
N SER A 103 -41.97 -29.51 -14.97
CA SER A 103 -41.91 -29.33 -13.52
C SER A 103 -40.75 -30.09 -12.85
N LEU A 104 -40.33 -31.22 -13.41
CA LEU A 104 -39.20 -32.01 -12.91
C LEU A 104 -37.87 -31.21 -12.79
N PRO A 105 -37.41 -30.42 -13.78
CA PRO A 105 -36.15 -29.69 -13.68
C PRO A 105 -36.19 -28.56 -12.62
N ARG A 106 -37.37 -27.99 -12.34
CA ARG A 106 -37.53 -26.94 -11.31
C ARG A 106 -37.43 -27.52 -9.90
N MET A 107 -38.04 -28.69 -9.65
CA MET A 107 -37.88 -29.37 -8.36
C MET A 107 -36.43 -29.83 -8.14
N LEU A 108 -35.79 -30.38 -9.18
CA LEU A 108 -34.39 -30.80 -9.10
C LEU A 108 -33.45 -29.62 -8.81
N GLN A 109 -33.67 -28.47 -9.46
CA GLN A 109 -32.88 -27.26 -9.21
C GLN A 109 -33.05 -26.72 -7.78
N SER A 110 -34.26 -26.82 -7.21
CA SER A 110 -34.53 -26.42 -5.83
C SER A 110 -33.82 -27.35 -4.83
N MET A 111 -33.89 -28.67 -5.05
CA MET A 111 -33.21 -29.65 -4.20
C MET A 111 -31.68 -29.50 -4.28
N VAL A 112 -31.11 -29.32 -5.48
CA VAL A 112 -29.66 -29.13 -5.64
C VAL A 112 -29.19 -27.85 -4.94
N LYS A 113 -29.95 -26.74 -5.03
CA LYS A 113 -29.63 -25.51 -4.29
C LYS A 113 -29.69 -25.70 -2.77
N SER A 114 -30.67 -26.45 -2.27
CA SER A 114 -30.80 -26.74 -0.83
C SER A 114 -29.65 -27.62 -0.33
N LEU A 115 -29.34 -28.70 -1.07
CA LEU A 115 -28.24 -29.61 -0.75
C LEU A 115 -26.88 -28.89 -0.80
N LEU A 116 -26.68 -28.02 -1.79
CA LEU A 116 -25.45 -27.22 -1.90
C LEU A 116 -25.29 -26.25 -0.72
N ARG A 117 -26.36 -25.57 -0.28
CA ARG A 117 -26.33 -24.70 0.92
C ARG A 117 -26.02 -25.50 2.19
N PHE A 118 -26.58 -26.71 2.31
CA PHE A 118 -26.31 -27.59 3.45
C PHE A 118 -24.85 -28.06 3.48
N MET A 119 -24.30 -28.48 2.34
CA MET A 119 -22.89 -28.90 2.22
C MET A 119 -21.90 -27.73 2.46
N LEU A 120 -22.24 -26.53 2.00
CA LEU A 120 -21.47 -25.31 2.30
C LEU A 120 -21.51 -24.95 3.79
N SER A 121 -22.65 -25.13 4.45
CA SER A 121 -22.77 -24.87 5.90
C SER A 121 -21.97 -25.88 6.74
N LEU A 122 -22.01 -27.16 6.37
CA LEU A 122 -21.32 -28.23 7.08
C LEU A 122 -19.79 -28.15 6.94
N THR A 123 -19.30 -27.77 5.75
CA THR A 123 -17.87 -27.54 5.52
C THR A 123 -17.37 -26.28 6.22
N TYR A 124 -18.18 -25.21 6.26
CA TYR A 124 -17.86 -24.00 7.00
C TYR A 124 -17.72 -24.23 8.51
N GLN A 125 -18.66 -24.95 9.15
CA GLN A 125 -18.57 -25.22 10.60
C GLN A 125 -17.36 -26.09 10.98
N ARG A 126 -17.01 -27.10 10.18
CA ARG A 126 -15.79 -27.91 10.41
C ARG A 126 -14.51 -27.10 10.24
N SER A 127 -14.49 -26.17 9.28
CA SER A 127 -13.32 -25.33 9.02
C SER A 127 -13.09 -24.31 10.14
N LEU A 128 -14.18 -23.75 10.70
CA LEU A 128 -14.11 -22.83 11.83
C LEU A 128 -13.56 -23.50 13.10
N LEU A 129 -13.97 -24.75 13.38
CA LEU A 129 -13.48 -25.52 14.53
C LEU A 129 -11.98 -25.83 14.43
N LEU A 130 -11.48 -26.14 13.23
CA LEU A 130 -10.06 -26.36 13.01
C LEU A 130 -9.24 -25.07 13.19
N LEU A 131 -9.76 -23.93 12.72
CA LEU A 131 -9.10 -22.62 12.88
C LEU A 131 -8.98 -22.20 14.35
N VAL A 132 -10.00 -22.45 15.18
CA VAL A 132 -9.97 -22.15 16.62
C VAL A 132 -8.97 -23.05 17.36
N GLY A 133 -8.84 -24.32 16.97
CA GLY A 133 -7.84 -25.22 17.56
C GLY A 133 -6.40 -24.79 17.23
N ILE A 134 -6.15 -24.34 16.00
CA ILE A 134 -4.82 -23.90 15.56
C ILE A 134 -4.41 -22.59 16.25
N SER A 135 -5.33 -21.63 16.41
CA SER A 135 -5.02 -20.35 17.08
C SER A 135 -4.71 -20.53 18.57
N ALA A 136 -5.41 -21.43 19.27
CA ALA A 136 -5.13 -21.76 20.67
C ALA A 136 -3.77 -22.45 20.85
N GLY A 137 -3.39 -23.36 19.93
CA GLY A 137 -2.09 -24.03 19.94
C GLY A 137 -0.91 -23.08 19.68
N LEU A 138 -1.07 -22.14 18.74
CA LEU A 138 -0.04 -21.14 18.45
C LEU A 138 0.19 -20.18 19.62
N ALA A 139 -0.87 -19.74 20.31
CA ALA A 139 -0.73 -18.88 21.49
C ALA A 139 0.12 -19.54 22.59
N ALA A 140 -0.05 -20.85 22.85
CA ALA A 140 0.73 -21.55 23.87
C ALA A 140 2.24 -21.66 23.52
N ILE A 141 2.59 -21.69 22.23
CA ILE A 141 3.98 -21.77 21.77
C ILE A 141 4.69 -20.42 21.90
N PHE A 142 4.00 -19.31 21.63
CA PHE A 142 4.61 -17.97 21.66
C PHE A 142 4.70 -17.33 23.05
N PHE A 143 3.98 -17.83 24.07
CA PHE A 143 4.04 -17.30 25.45
C PHE A 143 5.01 -18.04 26.40
N SER A 144 5.88 -18.91 25.88
CA SER A 144 6.93 -19.54 26.68
C SER A 144 8.05 -18.55 27.00
N LYS A 145 7.89 -17.89 28.16
CA LYS A 145 8.90 -17.21 29.00
C LYS A 145 10.34 -17.20 28.45
N GLY A 146 10.67 -16.14 27.73
CA GLY A 146 12.05 -15.70 27.55
C GLY A 146 12.47 -14.83 28.73
N ALA A 147 13.26 -15.39 29.64
CA ALA A 147 14.03 -14.60 30.60
C ALA A 147 15.15 -13.89 29.83
N VAL A 148 14.96 -12.61 29.54
CA VAL A 148 15.96 -11.78 28.85
C VAL A 148 17.08 -11.49 29.85
N LYS A 149 18.24 -12.11 29.57
CA LYS A 149 19.51 -11.86 30.23
C LYS A 149 20.08 -10.59 29.59
N TYR A 150 20.16 -9.51 30.34
CA TYR A 150 20.77 -8.26 29.88
C TYR A 150 22.30 -8.44 29.91
N GLU A 151 22.87 -8.83 28.76
CA GLU A 151 24.30 -8.66 28.48
C GLU A 151 24.60 -7.17 28.28
N ALA A 152 25.79 -6.76 28.72
CA ALA A 152 26.19 -5.37 28.90
C ALA A 152 25.95 -4.50 27.65
N GLU A 153 25.23 -3.41 27.86
CA GLU A 153 24.68 -2.47 26.88
C GLU A 153 25.77 -1.90 25.96
N GLY A 154 25.73 -2.31 24.69
CA GLY A 154 26.26 -1.48 23.61
C GLY A 154 25.55 -0.12 23.56
N PRO A 155 26.08 0.86 22.81
CA PRO A 155 25.46 2.17 22.69
C PRO A 155 23.98 2.05 22.28
N GLU A 156 23.08 2.55 23.14
CA GLU A 156 21.64 2.51 22.92
C GLU A 156 21.29 3.15 21.57
N PRO A 157 20.46 2.51 20.73
CA PRO A 157 20.12 3.05 19.41
C PRO A 157 19.46 4.42 19.56
N LEU A 158 19.74 5.32 18.62
CA LEU A 158 19.17 6.66 18.63
C LEU A 158 17.66 6.52 18.44
N SER A 159 16.89 6.78 19.50
CA SER A 159 15.45 6.62 19.44
C SER A 159 14.75 7.96 19.21
N VAL A 160 13.55 7.91 18.63
CA VAL A 160 12.64 9.06 18.50
C VAL A 160 12.38 9.69 19.88
N LEU A 161 12.33 8.87 20.93
CA LEU A 161 12.12 9.32 22.29
C LEU A 161 13.28 10.20 22.79
N ASP A 162 14.52 9.90 22.39
CA ASP A 162 15.69 10.69 22.77
C ASP A 162 15.68 12.06 22.11
N LEU A 163 15.26 12.13 20.84
CA LEU A 163 15.07 13.39 20.12
C LEU A 163 13.96 14.24 20.77
N LEU A 164 12.83 13.63 21.14
CA LEU A 164 11.75 14.31 21.88
C LEU A 164 12.21 14.81 23.25
N ARG A 165 12.99 14.02 23.99
CA ARG A 165 13.53 14.40 25.29
C ARG A 165 14.51 15.57 25.16
N ALA A 166 15.37 15.55 24.14
CA ALA A 166 16.29 16.65 23.84
C ALA A 166 15.54 17.93 23.47
N ARG A 167 14.49 17.82 22.64
CA ARG A 167 13.58 18.93 22.31
C ARG A 167 12.98 19.56 23.57
N ALA A 168 12.32 18.75 24.41
CA ALA A 168 11.69 19.22 25.64
C ALA A 168 12.71 19.89 26.59
N ARG A 169 13.94 19.36 26.65
CA ARG A 169 15.02 19.98 27.44
C ARG A 169 15.43 21.33 26.88
N LEU A 170 15.59 21.48 25.57
CA LEU A 170 15.92 22.77 24.94
C LEU A 170 14.81 23.81 25.16
N GLU A 171 13.55 23.39 25.06
CA GLU A 171 12.38 24.23 25.36
C GLU A 171 12.38 24.69 26.82
N SER A 172 12.57 23.77 27.77
CA SER A 172 12.63 24.09 29.20
C SER A 172 13.78 25.05 29.58
N GLN A 173 14.85 25.06 28.78
CA GLN A 173 16.01 25.93 28.96
C GLN A 173 15.88 27.28 28.24
N GLY A 174 14.80 27.51 27.50
CA GLY A 174 14.65 28.71 26.66
C GLY A 174 15.66 28.79 25.50
N LYS A 175 16.27 27.67 25.12
CA LYS A 175 17.25 27.58 24.02
C LYS A 175 16.61 27.19 22.67
N MET A 176 15.32 26.89 22.67
CA MET A 176 14.59 26.51 21.47
C MET A 176 14.22 27.75 20.64
N THR A 177 15.03 28.10 19.65
CA THR A 177 14.69 29.14 18.68
C THR A 177 13.65 28.62 17.67
N GLY A 178 12.95 29.53 16.97
CA GLY A 178 11.96 29.13 15.96
C GLY A 178 12.57 28.28 14.83
N GLU A 179 13.74 28.66 14.33
CA GLU A 179 14.45 27.88 13.31
C GLU A 179 14.91 26.53 13.86
N LEU A 180 15.50 26.48 15.07
CA LEU A 180 15.91 25.22 15.67
C LEU A 180 14.71 24.29 15.91
N SER A 181 13.56 24.81 16.34
CA SER A 181 12.34 24.02 16.46
C SER A 181 11.93 23.43 15.11
N THR A 182 11.95 24.24 14.05
CA THR A 182 11.58 23.78 12.70
C THR A 182 12.56 22.70 12.19
N CYS A 183 13.85 22.85 12.49
CA CYS A 183 14.86 21.83 12.19
C CYS A 183 14.62 20.54 12.99
N MET A 184 14.32 20.64 14.30
CA MET A 184 14.02 19.48 15.15
C MET A 184 12.74 18.76 14.72
N ASP A 185 11.73 19.51 14.28
CA ASP A 185 10.48 18.96 13.73
C ASP A 185 10.76 18.15 12.45
N LEU A 186 11.55 18.71 11.51
CA LEU A 186 11.98 17.98 10.31
C LEU A 186 12.82 16.75 10.67
N ALA A 187 13.75 16.88 11.62
CA ALA A 187 14.59 15.77 12.07
C ALA A 187 13.72 14.63 12.62
N LEU A 188 12.75 14.92 13.49
CA LEU A 188 11.83 13.92 14.02
C LEU A 188 11.00 13.27 12.91
N GLN A 189 10.44 14.07 12.00
CA GLN A 189 9.62 13.60 10.91
C GLN A 189 10.38 12.64 9.99
N GLU A 190 11.55 13.04 9.49
CA GLU A 190 12.33 12.23 8.55
C GLU A 190 13.03 11.06 9.25
N PHE A 191 13.48 11.23 10.51
CA PHE A 191 14.14 10.17 11.25
C PHE A 191 13.21 9.00 11.55
N ILE A 192 11.93 9.24 11.90
CA ILE A 192 10.91 8.19 12.04
C ILE A 192 10.80 7.36 10.75
N GLU A 193 11.03 8.02 9.62
CA GLU A 193 10.95 7.40 8.33
C GLU A 193 12.23 6.61 7.98
N GLU A 194 13.32 6.73 8.73
CA GLU A 194 14.51 5.92 8.47
C GLU A 194 14.31 4.43 8.82
N PRO A 195 14.87 3.50 8.02
CA PRO A 195 15.00 2.10 8.40
C PRO A 195 15.69 1.92 9.75
N ALA A 196 15.28 0.92 10.54
CA ALA A 196 15.87 0.63 11.85
C ALA A 196 17.40 0.43 11.81
N GLY A 197 17.92 -0.16 10.73
CA GLY A 197 19.37 -0.31 10.52
C GLY A 197 20.12 1.03 10.40
N ILE A 198 19.47 2.06 9.87
CA ILE A 198 20.02 3.42 9.84
C ILE A 198 19.88 4.06 11.23
N GLN A 199 18.69 4.01 11.84
CA GLN A 199 18.43 4.63 13.14
C GLN A 199 19.37 4.12 14.25
N GLY A 200 19.67 2.82 14.26
CA GLY A 200 20.51 2.20 15.29
C GLY A 200 22.02 2.38 15.09
N ASN A 201 22.47 2.86 13.93
CA ASN A 201 23.88 2.99 13.58
C ASN A 201 24.19 4.34 12.91
N ALA A 202 23.59 5.42 13.42
CA ALA A 202 23.72 6.74 12.84
C ALA A 202 24.19 7.81 13.84
N LYS A 203 24.94 8.77 13.30
CA LYS A 203 25.17 10.09 13.87
C LYS A 203 24.19 11.09 13.25
N LEU A 204 23.25 11.62 14.03
CA LEU A 204 22.37 12.72 13.63
C LEU A 204 22.93 14.06 14.10
N VAL A 205 23.12 14.98 13.17
CA VAL A 205 23.59 16.35 13.38
C VAL A 205 22.50 17.33 12.98
N VAL A 206 22.01 18.12 13.94
CA VAL A 206 21.07 19.23 13.70
C VAL A 206 21.82 20.56 13.84
N GLN A 207 22.02 21.28 12.75
CA GLN A 207 22.78 22.52 12.68
C GLN A 207 21.91 23.70 12.22
N CYS A 208 21.50 24.57 13.15
CA CYS A 208 20.66 25.74 12.86
C CYS A 208 21.13 26.97 13.67
N GLN A 209 21.29 28.13 13.00
CA GLN A 209 21.77 29.41 13.58
C GLN A 209 23.01 29.31 14.49
N GLY A 210 24.03 28.56 14.07
CA GLY A 210 25.25 28.38 14.87
C GLY A 210 25.09 27.46 16.08
N THR A 211 23.89 26.94 16.34
CA THR A 211 23.67 25.83 17.28
C THR A 211 23.87 24.51 16.56
N VAL A 212 24.69 23.64 17.12
CA VAL A 212 24.90 22.26 16.63
C VAL A 212 24.48 21.30 17.74
N LEU A 213 23.57 20.39 17.40
CA LEU A 213 23.17 19.27 18.24
C LEU A 213 23.65 17.98 17.58
N GLU A 214 24.37 17.16 18.32
CA GLU A 214 24.83 15.85 17.85
C GLU A 214 24.21 14.75 18.70
N PHE A 215 23.70 13.73 18.01
CA PHE A 215 23.14 12.52 18.59
C PHE A 215 23.80 11.32 17.94
N ASN A 216 24.44 10.46 18.73
CA ASN A 216 25.20 9.34 18.22
C ASN A 216 24.57 8.02 18.67
N ALA A 217 24.59 7.03 17.78
CA ALA A 217 24.18 5.67 18.04
C ALA A 217 25.00 4.65 17.24
N GLY A 218 25.18 3.47 17.83
CA GLY A 218 25.96 2.39 17.23
C GLY A 218 27.41 2.79 16.98
N ASP A 219 27.91 2.40 15.80
CA ASP A 219 29.25 2.63 15.28
C ASP A 219 29.33 3.86 14.36
N GLU A 220 28.25 4.64 14.24
CA GLU A 220 28.18 5.86 13.42
C GLU A 220 28.46 5.66 11.91
N GLU A 221 28.11 4.49 11.34
CA GLU A 221 28.31 4.21 9.90
C GLU A 221 27.48 5.11 8.97
N HIS A 222 26.44 5.75 9.52
CA HIS A 222 25.58 6.66 8.80
C HIS A 222 25.60 8.04 9.44
N GLU A 223 25.62 9.09 8.62
CA GLU A 223 25.55 10.46 9.10
C GLU A 223 24.29 11.13 8.56
N ILE A 224 23.40 11.53 9.47
CA ILE A 224 22.17 12.25 9.17
C ILE A 224 22.39 13.72 9.49
N TYR A 225 22.12 14.60 8.54
CA TYR A 225 22.29 16.03 8.66
C TYR A 225 20.94 16.72 8.50
N VAL A 226 20.63 17.59 9.45
CA VAL A 226 19.51 18.50 9.39
C VAL A 226 20.01 19.91 9.56
N TYR A 227 19.81 20.75 8.56
CA TYR A 227 20.37 22.11 8.55
C TYR A 227 19.43 23.11 7.89
N ALA A 228 19.51 24.38 8.27
CA ALA A 228 18.73 25.43 7.64
C ALA A 228 19.50 26.11 6.50
N THR A 229 18.89 26.22 5.32
CA THR A 229 19.42 27.01 4.19
C THR A 229 18.35 28.01 3.76
N ASN A 230 18.67 29.31 3.80
CA ASN A 230 17.73 30.39 3.49
C ASN A 230 16.42 30.29 4.31
N GLY A 231 16.55 29.98 5.62
CA GLY A 231 15.41 29.82 6.53
C GLY A 231 14.57 28.56 6.30
N LYS A 232 14.96 27.66 5.38
CA LYS A 232 14.27 26.40 5.12
C LYS A 232 15.09 25.22 5.64
N PRO A 233 14.55 24.36 6.52
CA PRO A 233 15.25 23.19 6.98
C PRO A 233 15.42 22.18 5.81
N GLN A 234 16.56 21.50 5.78
CA GLN A 234 16.95 20.50 4.80
C GLN A 234 17.36 19.23 5.56
N TYR A 235 17.08 18.07 4.97
CA TYR A 235 17.44 16.77 5.52
C TYR A 235 18.31 16.02 4.50
N SER A 236 19.45 15.50 4.95
CA SER A 236 20.40 14.77 4.11
C SER A 236 21.00 13.62 4.89
N VAL A 237 21.27 12.50 4.22
CA VAL A 237 21.93 11.35 4.84
C VAL A 237 23.08 10.89 3.98
N LYS A 238 24.24 10.76 4.63
CA LYS A 238 25.48 10.27 4.07
C LYS A 238 25.80 8.91 4.67
N GLY A 239 26.59 8.14 3.94
CA GLY A 239 27.03 6.81 4.33
C GLY A 239 27.17 5.91 3.11
N PRO A 240 27.79 4.73 3.27
CA PRO A 240 28.06 3.82 2.16
C PRO A 240 26.80 3.18 1.58
N THR A 241 25.73 3.03 2.36
CA THR A 241 24.53 2.25 1.97
C THR A 241 23.17 2.82 2.38
N PRO A 242 22.98 4.10 2.81
CA PRO A 242 21.72 4.54 3.40
C PRO A 242 20.57 4.44 2.39
N TYR A 243 20.82 4.83 1.13
CA TYR A 243 19.77 4.73 0.12
C TYR A 243 19.43 3.27 -0.25
N ARG A 244 20.34 2.29 -0.04
CA ARG A 244 20.04 0.85 -0.23
C ARG A 244 19.08 0.37 0.84
N ALA A 245 19.37 0.67 2.11
CA ALA A 245 18.49 0.31 3.22
C ALA A 245 17.09 0.93 3.06
N ARG A 246 17.01 2.20 2.63
CA ARG A 246 15.74 2.87 2.37
C ARG A 246 14.94 2.24 1.24
N LEU A 247 15.59 1.94 0.12
CA LEU A 247 14.96 1.27 -1.03
C LEU A 247 14.38 -0.09 -0.66
N LEU A 248 15.05 -0.83 0.23
CA LEU A 248 14.59 -2.14 0.68
C LEU A 248 13.47 -2.04 1.73
N ALA A 249 13.51 -1.01 2.59
CA ALA A 249 12.53 -0.84 3.65
C ALA A 249 11.20 -0.26 3.14
N ARG A 250 11.23 0.51 2.06
CA ARG A 250 10.09 1.31 1.61
C ARG A 250 9.81 1.10 0.13
N PRO A 251 8.57 0.73 -0.22
CA PRO A 251 8.16 0.74 -1.60
C PRO A 251 8.22 2.15 -2.19
N GLU A 252 8.83 2.28 -3.36
CA GLU A 252 8.87 3.54 -4.11
C GLU A 252 7.57 3.74 -4.89
N ARG A 253 7.20 4.99 -5.19
CA ARG A 253 6.03 5.21 -6.06
C ARG A 253 6.34 4.71 -7.47
N LEU A 254 5.47 3.88 -8.02
CA LEU A 254 5.60 3.34 -9.38
C LEU A 254 5.23 4.42 -10.41
N SER A 255 6.26 5.01 -11.01
CA SER A 255 6.18 5.81 -12.23
C SER A 255 7.42 5.55 -13.09
N ILE A 256 7.35 5.87 -14.38
CA ILE A 256 8.49 5.73 -15.28
C ILE A 256 9.65 6.63 -14.82
N GLU A 257 9.36 7.87 -14.39
CA GLU A 257 10.42 8.77 -13.90
C GLU A 257 11.08 8.21 -12.63
N ASN A 258 10.29 7.65 -11.72
CA ASN A 258 10.84 7.05 -10.51
C ASN A 258 11.66 5.79 -10.80
N LEU A 259 11.23 4.93 -11.74
CA LEU A 259 12.02 3.77 -12.16
C LEU A 259 13.38 4.20 -12.72
N LEU A 260 13.41 5.19 -13.62
CA LEU A 260 14.65 5.76 -14.15
C LEU A 260 15.52 6.40 -13.07
N LYS A 261 14.91 7.16 -12.16
CA LYS A 261 15.60 7.81 -11.04
C LYS A 261 16.26 6.77 -10.13
N VAL A 262 15.55 5.70 -9.77
CA VAL A 262 16.10 4.62 -8.94
C VAL A 262 17.19 3.88 -9.71
N GLN A 263 16.99 3.55 -10.99
CA GLN A 263 18.02 2.92 -11.84
C GLN A 263 19.31 3.76 -11.90
N ASN A 264 19.20 5.07 -12.15
CA ASN A 264 20.36 5.97 -12.22
C ASN A 264 21.10 6.08 -10.89
N ARG A 265 20.36 6.12 -9.77
CA ARG A 265 20.96 6.13 -8.44
C ARG A 265 21.66 4.82 -8.13
N ILE A 266 21.07 3.69 -8.52
CA ILE A 266 21.71 2.38 -8.37
C ILE A 266 22.98 2.31 -9.21
N ARG A 267 22.96 2.76 -10.48
CA ARG A 267 24.16 2.81 -11.34
C ARG A 267 25.28 3.68 -10.78
N ALA A 268 24.93 4.77 -10.07
CA ALA A 268 25.92 5.63 -9.42
C ALA A 268 26.57 4.96 -8.19
N TRP A 269 26.04 3.84 -7.71
CA TRP A 269 26.62 3.07 -6.63
C TRP A 269 27.59 2.00 -7.14
N GLU A 270 28.66 1.80 -6.39
CA GLU A 270 29.72 0.81 -6.66
C GLU A 270 29.25 -0.66 -6.55
N GLY A 271 27.94 -0.91 -6.38
CA GLY A 271 27.31 -2.23 -6.23
C GLY A 271 26.20 -2.54 -7.24
N ALA A 272 26.05 -1.74 -8.31
CA ALA A 272 25.10 -2.05 -9.37
C ALA A 272 25.49 -3.33 -10.11
N THR A 273 24.83 -4.45 -9.77
CA THR A 273 25.04 -5.70 -10.49
C THR A 273 24.39 -5.66 -11.86
N GLU A 274 25.06 -6.15 -12.89
CA GLU A 274 24.53 -6.27 -14.26
C GLU A 274 23.12 -6.92 -14.33
N PRO A 275 22.81 -8.00 -13.59
CA PRO A 275 21.45 -8.57 -13.55
C PRO A 275 20.36 -7.59 -13.12
N LEU A 276 20.65 -6.72 -12.15
CA LEU A 276 19.70 -5.72 -11.67
C LEU A 276 19.44 -4.65 -12.72
N SER A 277 20.49 -4.16 -13.39
CA SER A 277 20.38 -3.20 -14.49
C SER A 277 19.49 -3.74 -15.62
N ARG A 278 19.68 -5.00 -16.02
CA ARG A 278 18.84 -5.66 -17.03
C ARG A 278 17.39 -5.83 -16.60
N CYS A 279 17.14 -6.14 -15.33
CA CYS A 279 15.77 -6.18 -14.81
C CYS A 279 15.09 -4.81 -14.93
N PHE A 280 15.79 -3.72 -14.62
CA PHE A 280 15.26 -2.36 -14.80
C PHE A 280 14.96 -2.06 -16.28
N GLU A 281 15.85 -2.43 -17.19
CA GLU A 281 15.64 -2.24 -18.63
C GLU A 281 14.38 -2.95 -19.11
N VAL A 282 14.20 -4.22 -18.75
CA VAL A 282 12.99 -4.99 -19.10
C VAL A 282 11.74 -4.39 -18.44
N ALA A 283 11.85 -3.94 -17.18
CA ALA A 283 10.73 -3.29 -16.50
C ALA A 283 10.33 -1.97 -17.20
N LEU A 284 11.29 -1.14 -17.55
CA LEU A 284 11.09 0.14 -18.25
C LEU A 284 10.56 -0.05 -19.67
N GLU A 285 10.94 -1.14 -20.35
CA GLU A 285 10.44 -1.48 -21.68
C GLU A 285 8.99 -1.98 -21.63
N LYS A 286 8.67 -2.91 -20.73
CA LYS A 286 7.40 -3.64 -20.74
C LYS A 286 6.30 -2.98 -19.92
N PHE A 287 6.63 -2.34 -18.80
CA PHE A 287 5.61 -1.72 -17.94
C PHE A 287 4.74 -0.67 -18.67
N PRO A 288 5.30 0.23 -19.52
CA PRO A 288 4.48 1.19 -20.27
C PRO A 288 3.53 0.53 -21.29
N GLN A 289 3.79 -0.71 -21.70
CA GLN A 289 2.97 -1.47 -22.62
C GLN A 289 1.78 -2.15 -21.93
N GLU A 290 1.77 -2.19 -20.60
CA GLU A 290 0.66 -2.77 -19.84
C GLU A 290 -0.61 -1.92 -19.96
N PRO A 291 -1.81 -2.51 -19.93
CA PRO A 291 -3.04 -1.73 -19.93
C PRO A 291 -3.07 -0.73 -18.77
N VAL A 292 -3.65 0.45 -18.99
CA VAL A 292 -3.78 1.51 -17.96
C VAL A 292 -4.44 0.99 -16.68
N SER A 293 -5.43 0.09 -16.80
CA SER A 293 -6.09 -0.55 -15.67
C SER A 293 -5.16 -1.43 -14.83
N VAL A 294 -4.16 -2.05 -15.44
CA VAL A 294 -3.11 -2.81 -14.74
C VAL A 294 -2.15 -1.84 -14.05
N GLN A 295 -1.67 -0.83 -14.79
CA GLN A 295 -0.70 0.15 -14.28
C GLN A 295 -1.23 0.95 -13.07
N ALA A 296 -2.50 1.34 -13.07
CA ALA A 296 -3.09 2.22 -12.06
C ALA A 296 -3.11 1.62 -10.63
N SER A 297 -3.06 0.29 -10.50
CA SER A 297 -3.05 -0.44 -9.22
C SER A 297 -1.93 -1.49 -9.20
N ALA A 298 -0.77 -1.20 -9.80
CA ALA A 298 0.32 -2.16 -9.91
C ALA A 298 1.27 -2.16 -8.71
N ARG A 299 1.69 -3.36 -8.28
CA ARG A 299 2.84 -3.62 -7.43
C ARG A 299 3.94 -4.25 -8.29
N LEU A 300 4.94 -3.46 -8.67
CA LEU A 300 6.10 -3.92 -9.43
C LEU A 300 7.23 -4.32 -8.48
N VAL A 301 7.69 -5.55 -8.59
CA VAL A 301 8.81 -6.11 -7.82
C VAL A 301 9.94 -6.42 -8.77
N ILE A 302 11.13 -5.88 -8.51
CA ILE A 302 12.36 -6.16 -9.24
C ILE A 302 13.30 -6.93 -8.32
N SER A 303 13.58 -8.20 -8.64
CA SER A 303 14.40 -9.09 -7.81
C SER A 303 15.66 -9.54 -8.56
N ALA A 304 16.83 -9.16 -8.07
CA ALA A 304 18.13 -9.56 -8.65
C ALA A 304 19.25 -9.50 -7.60
N ALA A 305 20.22 -10.43 -7.68
CA ALA A 305 21.40 -10.47 -6.81
C ALA A 305 21.10 -10.38 -5.30
N GLY A 306 20.04 -11.06 -4.85
CA GLY A 306 19.61 -11.05 -3.45
C GLY A 306 19.00 -9.71 -2.99
N MET A 307 18.73 -8.79 -3.92
CA MET A 307 17.99 -7.55 -3.67
C MET A 307 16.58 -7.66 -4.24
N GLU A 308 15.62 -7.08 -3.52
CA GLU A 308 14.23 -6.95 -3.95
C GLU A 308 13.82 -5.48 -3.82
N LEU A 309 13.45 -4.86 -4.94
CA LEU A 309 12.98 -3.49 -4.99
C LEU A 309 11.49 -3.49 -5.29
N VAL A 310 10.70 -2.80 -4.48
CA VAL A 310 9.25 -2.76 -4.61
C VAL A 310 8.81 -1.37 -5.02
N PHE A 311 7.93 -1.31 -6.01
CA PHE A 311 7.30 -0.09 -6.50
C PHE A 311 5.78 -0.24 -6.46
N LEU A 312 5.07 0.79 -5.99
CA LEU A 312 3.61 0.77 -5.83
C LEU A 312 2.92 1.90 -6.59
N ALA A 313 1.90 1.55 -7.36
CA ALA A 313 0.87 2.43 -7.89
C ALA A 313 -0.49 2.06 -7.30
N GLY A 314 -1.27 3.07 -6.91
CA GLY A 314 -2.60 2.87 -6.33
C GLY A 314 -2.57 1.93 -5.12
N LYS A 315 -3.38 0.87 -5.16
CA LYS A 315 -3.48 -0.14 -4.08
C LYS A 315 -2.52 -1.31 -4.25
N GLY A 316 -1.84 -1.43 -5.39
CA GLY A 316 -0.92 -2.54 -5.66
C GLY A 316 -1.59 -3.91 -5.82
N GLU A 317 -2.84 -3.95 -6.30
CA GLU A 317 -3.60 -5.20 -6.49
C GLU A 317 -3.04 -6.07 -7.63
N ASN A 318 -2.45 -5.46 -8.67
CA ASN A 318 -1.85 -6.19 -9.79
C ASN A 318 -0.36 -6.43 -9.53
N GLU A 319 0.09 -7.67 -9.42
CA GLU A 319 1.51 -7.97 -9.19
C GLU A 319 2.26 -8.07 -10.51
N ILE A 320 3.35 -7.33 -10.64
CA ILE A 320 4.31 -7.43 -11.73
C ILE A 320 5.64 -7.84 -11.12
N ASN A 321 6.20 -8.97 -11.53
CA ASN A 321 7.46 -9.48 -11.01
C ASN A 321 8.48 -9.54 -12.14
N VAL A 322 9.61 -8.86 -11.96
CA VAL A 322 10.74 -8.86 -12.88
C VAL A 322 11.93 -9.44 -12.14
N HIS A 323 12.41 -10.59 -12.59
CA HIS A 323 13.51 -11.26 -11.90
C HIS A 323 14.44 -11.97 -12.87
N HIS A 324 15.69 -12.10 -12.45
CA HIS A 324 16.73 -12.81 -13.19
C HIS A 324 16.85 -14.25 -12.66
N ASP A 325 16.78 -15.24 -13.54
CA ASP A 325 16.96 -16.66 -13.15
C ASP A 325 18.43 -17.09 -13.11
N ASN A 326 18.70 -18.33 -12.70
CA ASN A 326 20.07 -18.86 -12.61
C ASN A 326 20.76 -19.02 -13.99
N ARG A 327 20.03 -18.85 -15.10
CA ARG A 327 20.53 -19.03 -16.47
C ARG A 327 20.85 -17.70 -17.16
N GLY A 328 20.65 -16.57 -16.50
CA GLY A 328 20.86 -15.28 -17.16
C GLY A 328 19.59 -14.64 -17.74
N ILE A 329 18.45 -15.32 -17.65
CA ILE A 329 17.22 -14.92 -18.35
C ILE A 329 16.38 -14.04 -17.43
N ILE A 330 15.95 -12.89 -17.95
CA ILE A 330 15.04 -11.97 -17.26
C ILE A 330 13.59 -12.39 -17.55
N HIS A 331 12.86 -12.73 -16.49
CA HIS A 331 11.45 -13.05 -16.54
C HIS A 331 10.61 -11.84 -16.16
N TYR A 332 9.61 -11.51 -16.99
CA TYR A 332 8.62 -10.48 -16.72
C TYR A 332 7.25 -11.15 -16.59
N MET A 333 6.76 -11.27 -15.36
CA MET A 333 5.51 -11.97 -15.05
C MET A 333 4.48 -10.99 -14.51
N VAL A 334 3.25 -11.08 -14.98
CA VAL A 334 2.14 -10.26 -14.48
C VAL A 334 1.03 -11.14 -13.98
N LYS A 335 0.61 -10.90 -12.75
CA LYS A 335 -0.54 -11.53 -12.11
C LYS A 335 -1.59 -10.46 -11.86
N VAL A 336 -2.74 -10.64 -12.47
CA VAL A 336 -3.87 -9.74 -12.34
C VAL A 336 -4.98 -10.48 -11.60
N PRO A 337 -5.35 -10.08 -10.37
CA PRO A 337 -6.56 -10.58 -9.76
C PRO A 337 -7.77 -9.96 -10.44
N GLY A 338 -8.63 -10.80 -11.02
CA GLY A 338 -9.91 -10.39 -11.58
C GLY A 338 -10.02 -10.47 -13.10
N TRP A 339 -11.27 -10.61 -13.54
CA TRP A 339 -11.59 -10.83 -14.95
C TRP A 339 -11.30 -9.60 -15.82
N TRP A 340 -11.58 -8.38 -15.33
CA TRP A 340 -11.51 -7.17 -16.15
C TRP A 340 -10.10 -6.81 -16.61
N PRO A 341 -9.08 -6.70 -15.73
CA PRO A 341 -7.76 -6.34 -16.20
C PRO A 341 -7.06 -7.52 -16.92
N TRP A 342 -7.45 -8.77 -16.62
CA TRP A 342 -7.06 -9.92 -17.44
C TRP A 342 -7.61 -9.81 -18.86
N ALA A 343 -8.89 -9.46 -19.03
CA ALA A 343 -9.51 -9.29 -20.32
C ALA A 343 -8.87 -8.13 -21.10
N ALA A 344 -8.58 -7.02 -20.42
CA ALA A 344 -7.89 -5.88 -21.03
C ALA A 344 -6.51 -6.27 -21.60
N ARG A 345 -5.72 -7.05 -20.86
CA ARG A 345 -4.42 -7.56 -21.32
C ARG A 345 -4.56 -8.53 -22.50
N ASN A 346 -5.62 -9.35 -22.49
CA ASN A 346 -5.87 -10.38 -23.49
C ASN A 346 -6.85 -9.93 -24.58
N THR A 347 -7.03 -8.63 -24.79
CA THR A 347 -8.03 -8.10 -25.74
C THR A 347 -7.88 -8.70 -27.13
N LEU A 348 -6.64 -8.84 -27.63
CA LEU A 348 -6.38 -9.47 -28.93
C LEU A 348 -6.77 -10.96 -28.94
N THR A 349 -6.38 -11.72 -27.92
CA THR A 349 -6.73 -13.15 -27.82
C THR A 349 -8.24 -13.34 -27.72
N ILE A 350 -8.94 -12.50 -26.93
CA ILE A 350 -10.39 -12.52 -26.80
C ILE A 350 -11.04 -12.15 -28.13
N ALA A 351 -10.55 -11.11 -28.82
CA ALA A 351 -11.06 -10.72 -30.13
C ALA A 351 -10.90 -11.85 -31.15
N LEU A 352 -9.73 -12.48 -31.22
CA LEU A 352 -9.48 -13.61 -32.12
C LEU A 352 -10.36 -14.84 -31.78
N ALA A 353 -10.60 -15.10 -30.50
CA ALA A 353 -11.46 -16.22 -30.08
C ALA A 353 -12.95 -15.94 -30.29
N THR A 354 -13.40 -14.69 -30.13
CA THR A 354 -14.82 -14.31 -30.22
C THR A 354 -15.27 -13.99 -31.64
N LEU A 355 -14.36 -13.57 -32.53
CA LEU A 355 -14.68 -13.20 -33.90
C LEU A 355 -15.34 -14.34 -34.71
N PRO A 356 -14.85 -15.60 -34.68
CA PRO A 356 -15.53 -16.72 -35.36
C PRO A 356 -16.93 -17.00 -34.80
N ILE A 357 -17.11 -16.87 -33.48
CA ILE A 357 -18.40 -17.08 -32.82
C ILE A 357 -19.40 -16.02 -33.27
N MET A 358 -18.98 -14.75 -33.28
CA MET A 358 -19.81 -13.65 -33.76
C MET A 358 -20.17 -13.80 -35.24
N LEU A 359 -19.22 -14.19 -36.10
CA LEU A 359 -19.50 -14.47 -37.51
C LEU A 359 -20.51 -15.62 -37.66
N CYS A 360 -20.37 -16.69 -36.88
CA CYS A 360 -21.33 -17.79 -36.86
C CYS A 360 -22.75 -17.32 -36.48
N LEU A 361 -22.87 -16.53 -35.41
CA LEU A 361 -24.14 -15.96 -34.97
C LEU A 361 -24.76 -15.05 -36.03
N ILE A 362 -23.96 -14.21 -36.69
CA ILE A 362 -24.42 -13.35 -37.78
C ILE A 362 -24.95 -14.19 -38.94
N MET A 363 -24.25 -15.26 -39.35
CA MET A 363 -24.70 -16.16 -40.41
C MET A 363 -26.03 -16.86 -40.05
N VAL A 364 -26.17 -17.34 -38.81
CA VAL A 364 -27.42 -17.97 -38.32
C VAL A 364 -28.57 -16.96 -38.32
N LEU A 365 -28.33 -15.74 -37.84
CA LEU A 365 -29.33 -14.67 -37.84
C LEU A 365 -29.76 -14.30 -39.26
N GLN A 366 -28.81 -14.14 -40.19
CA GLN A 366 -29.11 -13.87 -41.59
C GLN A 366 -29.94 -14.99 -42.24
N ARG A 367 -29.63 -16.25 -41.95
CA ARG A 367 -30.41 -17.40 -42.43
C ARG A 367 -31.83 -17.39 -41.89
N SER A 368 -32.01 -17.13 -40.59
CA SER A 368 -33.34 -17.06 -39.96
C SER A 368 -34.21 -15.93 -40.52
N ARG A 369 -33.59 -14.81 -40.92
CA ARG A 369 -34.28 -13.67 -41.55
C ARG A 369 -34.75 -14.02 -42.96
N LYS A 370 -33.91 -14.69 -43.76
CA LYS A 370 -34.30 -15.18 -45.09
C LYS A 370 -35.48 -16.15 -45.03
N CYS A 371 -35.49 -17.07 -44.05
CA CYS A 371 -36.62 -17.98 -43.88
C CYS A 371 -37.93 -17.27 -43.52
N ARG A 372 -37.87 -16.15 -42.77
CA ARG A 372 -39.06 -15.38 -42.40
C ARG A 372 -39.65 -14.53 -43.52
N GLN A 373 -38.89 -14.21 -44.57
CA GLN A 373 -39.39 -13.44 -45.71
C GLN A 373 -40.08 -14.31 -46.78
N ASN A 374 -39.94 -15.64 -46.68
CA ASN A 374 -40.51 -16.60 -47.63
C ASN A 374 -41.78 -17.30 -47.08
N ILE A 375 -42.31 -16.82 -45.96
CA ILE A 375 -43.61 -17.18 -45.37
C ILE A 375 -44.50 -15.97 -45.51
#